data_AF-A0A349B1Z5-F1
#
_entry.id   AF-A0A349B1Z5-F1
#
_cell.length_a   1.000
_cell.length_b   1.000
_cell.length_c   1.000
_cell.angle_alpha   90.00
_cell.angle_beta   90.00
_cell.angle_gamma   90.00
#
_symmetry.space_group_name_H-M   'P 1'
#
loop_
_entity.id
_entity.type
_entity.pdbx_description
1 polymer ?
#
loop_
_entity_poly.entity_id
_entity_poly.type
_entity_poly.pdbx_seq_one_letter_code
_entity_poly.pdbx_strand_id
1 'polypeptide(L)'
;MPERARDQVRYELDVADRHLTVMECRVPWRAGSEEEWTRFPIVRFHYVKARGEWSTYWRDRNLKFHLYDPFPPTSALDDLLAAVDADRSGIFWG
;
A
#
# COMPACT_ATOMS: atom_id res chain seq x y z
N MET A 1 11.93 11.59 2.34
CA MET A 1 11.77 11.07 3.72
C MET A 1 13.01 11.39 4.55
N PRO A 2 12.89 12.00 5.74
CA PRO A 2 14.03 12.33 6.61
C PRO A 2 14.72 11.07 7.18
N GLU A 3 16.03 11.10 7.38
CA GLU A 3 16.82 9.91 7.79
C GLU A 3 16.39 9.30 9.12
N ARG A 4 15.91 10.10 10.09
CA ARG A 4 15.47 9.62 11.41
C ARG A 4 14.16 8.82 11.39
N ALA A 5 13.39 8.94 10.30
CA ALA A 5 12.15 8.19 10.11
C ALA A 5 12.39 6.81 9.48
N ARG A 6 13.54 6.61 8.83
CA ARG A 6 13.89 5.33 8.15
C ARG A 6 14.06 4.17 9.13
N ASP A 7 14.46 4.44 10.37
CA ASP A 7 14.63 3.42 11.40
C ASP A 7 13.32 3.04 12.13
N GLN A 8 12.22 3.74 11.85
CA GLN A 8 10.93 3.57 12.55
C GLN A 8 9.80 3.10 11.63
N VAL A 9 9.91 3.35 10.32
CA VAL A 9 8.91 2.98 9.31
C VAL A 9 9.60 2.34 8.12
N ARG A 10 9.14 1.15 7.72
CA ARG A 10 9.54 0.49 6.47
C ARG A 10 8.31 0.17 5.61
N TYR A 11 8.50 0.12 4.30
CA TYR A 11 7.47 -0.35 3.38
C TYR A 11 7.74 -1.81 3.00
N GLU A 12 6.71 -2.64 3.11
CA GLU A 12 6.74 -4.05 2.71
C GLU A 12 5.74 -4.26 1.56
N LEU A 13 6.05 -5.23 0.70
CA LEU A 13 5.12 -5.72 -0.31
C LEU A 13 4.59 -7.08 0.12
N ASP A 14 3.29 -7.18 0.31
CA ASP A 14 2.60 -8.45 0.48
C ASP A 14 2.07 -8.91 -0.88
N VAL A 15 2.60 -10.04 -1.36
CA VAL A 15 2.30 -10.58 -2.70
C VAL A 15 1.55 -11.89 -2.54
N ALA A 16 0.33 -11.92 -3.08
CA ALA A 16 -0.52 -13.09 -3.19
C ALA A 16 -0.86 -13.38 -4.65
N ASP A 17 -1.51 -14.52 -4.93
CA ASP A 17 -1.83 -15.01 -6.30
C ASP A 17 -2.44 -13.94 -7.22
N ARG A 18 -3.29 -13.06 -6.68
CA ARG A 18 -3.98 -12.00 -7.44
C ARG A 18 -3.94 -10.64 -6.77
N HIS A 19 -3.13 -10.48 -5.74
CA HIS A 19 -3.09 -9.24 -4.99
C HIS A 19 -1.65 -8.83 -4.73
N LEU A 20 -1.37 -7.55 -4.90
CA LEU A 20 -0.16 -6.92 -4.40
C LEU A 20 -0.60 -5.83 -3.45
N THR A 21 -0.21 -5.91 -2.18
CA THR A 21 -0.56 -4.90 -1.17
C THR A 21 0.72 -4.22 -0.68
N VAL A 22 0.76 -2.90 -0.76
CA VAL A 22 1.83 -2.10 -0.14
C VAL A 22 1.46 -1.88 1.32
N MET A 23 2.37 -2.24 2.21
CA MET A 23 2.20 -2.17 3.65
C MET A 23 3.18 -1.16 4.24
N GLU A 24 2.71 -0.30 5.13
CA GLU A 24 3.55 0.46 6.04
C GLU A 24 3.74 -0.33 7.33
N CYS A 25 4.98 -0.66 7.66
CA CYS A 25 5.33 -1.40 8.86
C CYS A 25 6.05 -0.47 9.82
N ARG A 26 5.47 -0.29 11.01
CA ARG A 26 6.02 0.56 12.06
C ARG A 26 6.59 -0.28 13.19
N VAL A 27 7.75 0.14 13.70
CA VAL A 27 8.30 -0.43 14.93
C VAL A 27 7.32 -0.18 16.09
N PRO A 28 7.28 -1.07 17.10
CA PRO A 28 6.50 -0.84 18.29
C PRO A 28 6.84 0.51 18.92
N TRP A 29 5.83 1.22 19.42
CA TRP A 29 6.00 2.56 19.97
C TRP A 29 6.94 2.60 21.20
N ARG A 30 7.13 1.45 21.88
CA ARG A 30 8.04 1.29 23.01
C ARG A 30 9.17 0.33 22.67
N ALA A 31 10.40 0.84 22.64
CA ALA A 31 11.59 0.01 22.48
C ALA A 31 11.66 -1.05 23.60
N GLY A 32 11.66 -2.34 23.24
CA GLY A 32 11.69 -3.47 24.16
C GLY A 32 10.34 -4.06 24.54
N SER A 33 9.22 -3.62 23.94
CA SER A 33 7.95 -4.36 24.03
C SER A 33 8.01 -5.65 23.22
N GLU A 34 7.36 -6.72 23.71
CA GLU A 34 7.11 -7.95 22.93
C GLU A 34 6.05 -7.75 21.82
N GLU A 35 5.51 -6.54 21.67
CA GLU A 35 4.57 -6.20 20.61
C GLU A 35 5.20 -6.40 19.22
N GLU A 36 4.48 -7.06 18.34
CA GLU A 36 4.90 -7.26 16.96
C GLU A 36 4.88 -5.93 16.18
N TRP A 37 5.69 -5.87 15.12
CA TRP A 37 5.64 -4.76 14.17
C TRP A 37 4.22 -4.58 13.66
N THR A 38 3.70 -3.36 13.78
CA THR A 38 2.35 -3.09 13.30
C THR A 38 2.39 -2.88 11.79
N ARG A 39 1.64 -3.70 11.06
CA ARG A 39 1.52 -3.63 9.60
C ARG A 39 0.23 -2.92 9.22
N PHE A 40 0.33 -1.88 8.41
CA PHE A 40 -0.79 -1.08 7.94
C PHE A 40 -0.88 -1.13 6.42
N PRO A 41 -1.93 -1.71 5.83
CA PRO A 41 -2.11 -1.67 4.39
C PRO A 41 -2.37 -0.24 3.92
N ILE A 42 -1.70 0.15 2.85
CA ILE A 42 -1.83 1.47 2.22
C ILE A 42 -2.69 1.36 0.97
N VAL A 43 -2.22 0.57 0.01
CA VAL A 43 -2.83 0.37 -1.29
C VAL A 43 -2.80 -1.09 -1.65
N ARG A 44 -3.84 -1.55 -2.36
CA ARG A 44 -3.91 -2.90 -2.89
C ARG A 44 -4.19 -2.86 -4.38
N PHE A 45 -3.38 -3.56 -5.15
CA PHE A 45 -3.62 -3.86 -6.54
C PHE A 45 -4.24 -5.25 -6.63
N HIS A 46 -5.34 -5.37 -7.35
CA HIS A 46 -6.04 -6.65 -7.55
C HIS A 46 -6.04 -6.99 -9.04
N TYR A 47 -5.55 -8.19 -9.37
CA TYR A 47 -5.46 -8.68 -10.72
C TYR A 47 -6.73 -9.43 -11.15
N VAL A 48 -7.39 -8.92 -12.17
CA VAL A 48 -8.57 -9.53 -12.78
C VAL A 48 -8.13 -10.37 -13.98
N LYS A 49 -7.91 -11.68 -13.75
CA LYS A 49 -7.43 -12.63 -14.77
C LYS A 49 -8.26 -12.64 -16.06
N ALA A 50 -9.58 -12.44 -15.96
CA ALA A 50 -10.47 -12.42 -17.12
C ALA A 50 -10.20 -11.25 -18.09
N ARG A 51 -9.63 -10.15 -17.58
CA ARG A 51 -9.30 -8.94 -18.34
C ARG A 51 -7.79 -8.76 -18.56
N GLY A 52 -6.97 -9.41 -17.72
CA GLY A 52 -5.52 -9.19 -17.73
C GLY A 52 -5.11 -7.85 -17.16
N GLU A 53 -5.93 -7.28 -16.27
CA GLU A 53 -5.80 -5.92 -15.77
C GLU A 53 -5.70 -5.89 -14.24
N TRP A 54 -5.05 -4.86 -13.73
CA TRP A 54 -4.93 -4.53 -12.32
C TRP A 54 -5.84 -3.36 -11.98
N SER A 55 -6.62 -3.50 -10.91
CA SER A 55 -7.39 -2.41 -10.30
C SER A 55 -6.73 -1.95 -9.02
N THR A 56 -6.68 -0.63 -8.80
CA THR A 56 -6.13 -0.03 -7.58
C THR A 56 -7.21 0.18 -6.54
N TYR A 57 -6.94 -0.21 -5.30
CA TYR A 57 -7.82 -0.01 -4.16
C TYR A 57 -7.11 0.76 -3.06
N TRP A 58 -7.76 1.81 -2.56
CA TRP A 58 -7.30 2.58 -1.41
C TRP A 58 -8.03 2.14 -0.15
N ARG A 59 -7.39 2.32 1.00
CA ARG A 59 -7.95 1.94 2.30
C ARG A 59 -8.56 3.15 3.02
N ASP A 60 -9.77 3.02 3.53
CA ASP A 60 -10.37 4.02 4.40
C ASP A 60 -9.90 3.92 5.87
N ARG A 61 -10.34 4.86 6.71
CA ARG A 61 -10.06 4.87 8.16
C ARG A 61 -10.56 3.62 8.91
N ASN A 62 -11.50 2.85 8.35
CA ASN A 62 -12.07 1.64 8.94
C ASN A 62 -11.41 0.36 8.39
N LEU A 63 -10.24 0.48 7.74
CA LEU A 63 -9.51 -0.63 7.14
C LEU A 63 -10.25 -1.31 5.96
N LYS A 64 -11.23 -0.64 5.35
CA LYS A 64 -11.94 -1.17 4.16
C LYS A 64 -11.29 -0.68 2.88
N PHE A 65 -11.20 -1.57 1.90
CA PHE A 65 -10.68 -1.26 0.58
C PHE A 65 -11.79 -0.78 -0.35
N HIS A 66 -11.53 0.31 -1.06
CA HIS A 66 -12.43 0.93 -2.03
C HIS A 66 -11.69 1.11 -3.36
N LEU A 67 -12.41 0.94 -4.48
CA LEU A 67 -11.83 1.17 -5.79
C LEU A 67 -11.34 2.62 -5.89
N TYR A 68 -10.15 2.80 -6.44
CA TYR A 68 -9.58 4.11 -6.68
C TYR A 68 -9.82 4.52 -8.14
N ASP A 69 -11.00 5.08 -8.40
CA ASP A 69 -11.47 5.47 -9.74
C ASP A 69 -10.50 6.35 -10.56
N PRO A 70 -9.68 7.25 -9.96
CA PRO A 70 -8.72 8.04 -10.73
C PRO A 70 -7.67 7.21 -11.48
N PHE A 71 -7.40 5.97 -11.04
CA PHE A 71 -6.50 5.05 -11.72
C PHE A 71 -7.31 3.97 -12.43
N PRO A 72 -7.56 4.11 -13.75
CA PRO A 72 -8.32 3.11 -14.48
C PRO A 72 -7.60 1.76 -14.47
N PRO A 73 -8.33 0.64 -14.54
CA PRO A 73 -7.71 -0.68 -14.63
C PRO A 73 -6.75 -0.78 -15.83
N THR A 74 -5.57 -1.35 -15.61
CA THR A 74 -4.52 -1.46 -16.63
C THR A 74 -3.69 -2.72 -16.45
N SER A 75 -3.12 -3.27 -17.54
CA SER A 75 -2.15 -4.36 -17.46
C SER A 75 -0.77 -3.90 -16.98
N ALA A 76 -0.49 -2.59 -17.01
CA ALA A 76 0.78 -1.99 -16.61
C ALA A 76 0.82 -1.71 -15.10
N LEU A 77 1.18 -2.73 -14.31
CA LEU A 77 1.31 -2.59 -12.85
C LEU A 77 2.37 -1.54 -12.46
N ASP A 78 3.45 -1.44 -13.22
CA ASP A 78 4.53 -0.46 -12.95
C ASP A 78 4.02 0.98 -13.02
N ASP A 79 3.11 1.28 -13.96
CA ASP A 79 2.49 2.61 -14.08
C ASP A 79 1.63 2.92 -12.86
N LEU A 80 0.89 1.93 -12.33
CA LEU A 80 0.10 2.09 -11.11
C LEU A 80 1.00 2.32 -9.88
N LEU A 81 2.11 1.59 -9.78
CA LEU A 81 3.09 1.78 -8.70
C LEU A 81 3.70 3.17 -8.76
N ALA A 82 4.10 3.64 -9.95
CA ALA A 82 4.64 4.99 -10.13
C ALA A 82 3.59 6.07 -9.82
N ALA A 83 2.35 5.86 -10.22
CA ALA A 83 1.25 6.79 -9.94
C ALA A 83 0.95 6.88 -8.43
N VAL A 84 1.00 5.75 -7.71
CA VAL A 84 0.87 5.76 -6.24
C VAL A 84 2.04 6.49 -5.60
N ASP A 85 3.29 6.20 -5.98
CA ASP A 85 4.48 6.87 -5.41
C ASP A 85 4.47 8.40 -5.63
N ALA A 86 3.97 8.84 -6.79
CA ALA A 86 3.81 10.24 -7.14
C ALA A 86 2.60 10.92 -6.49
N ASP A 87 1.64 10.16 -5.95
CA ASP A 87 0.40 10.71 -5.41
C ASP A 87 0.67 11.62 -4.21
N ARG A 88 0.11 12.83 -4.27
CA ARG A 88 0.20 13.86 -3.22
C ARG A 88 -1.16 14.18 -2.60
N SER A 89 -2.19 13.37 -2.88
CA SER A 89 -3.54 13.58 -2.34
C SER A 89 -3.62 13.34 -0.83
N GLY A 90 -2.63 12.62 -0.28
CA GLY A 90 -2.62 12.18 1.12
C GLY A 90 -3.41 10.89 1.35
N ILE A 91 -3.99 10.30 0.31
CA ILE A 91 -4.74 9.04 0.40
C ILE A 91 -3.80 7.86 0.70
N PHE A 92 -2.62 7.84 0.08
CA PHE A 92 -1.66 6.73 0.23
C PHE A 92 -0.53 7.02 1.23
N TRP A 93 -0.05 8.26 1.32
CA TRP A 93 1.16 8.61 2.10
C TRP A 93 0.90 9.62 3.24
N GLY A 94 -0.35 9.72 3.70
CA GLY A 94 -0.80 10.64 4.75
C GLY A 94 -0.54 10.17 6.18
#